data_AF-A0A950RP63-F1
#
_entry.id   AF-A0A950RP63-F1
#
_cell.length_a   1.000
_cell.length_b   1.000
_cell.length_c   1.000
_cell.angle_alpha   90.00
_cell.angle_beta   90.00
_cell.angle_gamma   90.00
#
_symmetry.space_group_name_H-M   'P 1'
#
loop_
_entity.id
_entity.type
_entity.pdbx_description
1 polymer ?
#
loop_
_entity_poly.entity_id
_entity_poly.type
_entity_poly.pdbx_seq_one_letter_code
_entity_poly.pdbx_strand_id
1 'polypeptide(L)'
;MTATAEPDVEIHSHDGAPTILEQPLVSFGPDIAADLDAALRREWLVTNGLGGYASGTVAGVNTRRYHGLLVAALNPPVERTVLVAGCLDWVTYDGHKYPLSTH
;
A
#
# COMPACT_ATOMS: atom_id res chain seq x y z
N MET A 1 2.33 38.11 -5.80
CA MET A 1 2.83 36.72 -5.96
C MET A 1 1.66 35.83 -5.55
N THR A 2 0.85 35.42 -6.51
CA THR A 2 -0.42 34.73 -6.25
C THR A 2 -0.16 33.24 -6.40
N ALA A 3 -0.33 32.47 -5.32
CA ALA A 3 -0.22 31.02 -5.35
C ALA A 3 -1.46 30.45 -6.07
N THR A 4 -1.24 29.74 -7.16
CA THR A 4 -2.28 28.97 -7.85
C THR A 4 -2.63 27.78 -6.96
N ALA A 5 -3.90 27.66 -6.55
CA ALA A 5 -4.40 26.47 -5.89
C ALA A 5 -4.35 25.27 -6.87
N GLU A 6 -3.85 24.14 -6.39
CA GLU A 6 -3.92 22.86 -7.12
C GLU A 6 -5.40 22.49 -7.33
N PRO A 7 -5.78 21.88 -8.46
CA PRO A 7 -7.18 21.52 -8.71
C PRO A 7 -7.58 20.38 -7.76
N ASP A 8 -8.67 20.62 -7.02
CA ASP A 8 -9.34 19.60 -6.21
C ASP A 8 -9.69 18.39 -7.08
N VAL A 9 -9.16 17.22 -6.75
CA VAL A 9 -9.55 15.95 -7.37
C VAL A 9 -10.99 15.65 -6.93
N GLU A 10 -11.95 15.91 -7.81
CA GLU A 10 -13.34 15.47 -7.64
C GLU A 10 -13.38 13.94 -7.74
N ILE A 11 -13.49 13.28 -6.60
CA ILE A 11 -13.76 11.84 -6.53
C ILE A 11 -15.23 11.63 -6.94
N HIS A 12 -15.47 11.19 -8.17
CA HIS A 12 -16.81 10.81 -8.62
C HIS A 12 -17.31 9.59 -7.82
N SER A 13 -18.38 9.77 -7.04
CA SER A 13 -19.01 8.70 -6.27
C SER A 13 -19.66 7.66 -7.19
N HIS A 14 -19.23 6.40 -7.07
CA HIS A 14 -19.92 5.25 -7.67
C HIS A 14 -21.27 5.02 -6.96
N ASP A 15 -22.30 4.58 -7.69
CA ASP A 15 -23.69 4.39 -7.26
C ASP A 15 -23.85 3.69 -5.90
N GLY A 16 -24.01 4.46 -4.80
CA GLY A 16 -24.62 4.07 -3.51
C GLY A 16 -24.12 2.81 -2.78
N ALA A 17 -23.21 2.05 -3.37
CA ALA A 17 -22.66 0.83 -2.85
C ALA A 17 -21.54 1.19 -1.88
N PRO A 18 -21.48 0.51 -0.73
CA PRO A 18 -20.49 0.82 0.28
C PRO A 18 -19.08 0.65 -0.30
N THR A 19 -18.24 1.66 -0.09
CA THR A 19 -16.85 1.60 -0.55
C THR A 19 -16.04 0.61 0.31
N ILE A 20 -14.83 0.27 -0.14
CA ILE A 20 -13.94 -0.60 0.65
C ILE A 20 -13.57 0.02 2.02
N LEU A 21 -13.73 1.33 2.17
CA LEU A 21 -13.48 2.04 3.42
C LEU A 21 -14.65 1.89 4.39
N GLU A 22 -15.86 1.73 3.87
CA GLU A 22 -17.09 1.57 4.66
C GLU A 22 -17.36 0.09 4.98
N GLN A 23 -17.04 -0.81 4.06
CA GLN A 23 -17.19 -2.26 4.23
C GLN A 23 -15.95 -3.00 3.73
N PRO A 24 -14.86 -3.03 4.51
CA PRO A 24 -13.64 -3.71 4.13
C PRO A 24 -13.85 -5.23 4.11
N LEU A 25 -13.38 -5.90 3.04
CA LEU A 25 -13.36 -7.37 2.96
C LEU A 25 -12.44 -7.99 4.02
N VAL A 26 -11.36 -7.29 4.37
CA VAL A 26 -10.38 -7.68 5.39
C VAL A 26 -10.03 -6.43 6.20
N SER A 27 -10.09 -6.55 7.53
CA SER A 27 -9.73 -5.46 8.45
C SER A 27 -8.78 -6.00 9.53
N PHE A 28 -7.77 -5.21 9.88
CA PHE A 28 -6.84 -5.49 10.98
C PHE A 28 -6.96 -4.38 12.02
N GLY A 29 -7.28 -4.75 13.25
CA GLY A 29 -7.32 -3.84 14.37
C GLY A 29 -5.93 -3.58 14.97
N PRO A 30 -5.86 -2.72 16.00
CA PRO A 30 -4.62 -2.44 16.73
C PRO A 30 -3.96 -3.70 17.34
N ASP A 31 -4.73 -4.74 17.65
CA ASP A 31 -4.25 -6.03 18.14
C ASP A 31 -3.28 -6.72 17.16
N ILE A 32 -3.37 -6.39 15.87
CA ILE A 32 -2.46 -6.86 14.83
C ILE A 32 -1.56 -5.71 14.36
N ALA A 33 -2.13 -4.57 14.00
CA ALA A 33 -1.39 -3.48 13.37
C ALA A 33 -0.40 -2.76 14.30
N ALA A 34 -0.63 -2.78 15.62
CA ALA A 34 0.26 -2.19 16.61
C ALA A 34 1.25 -3.21 17.23
N ASP A 35 1.15 -4.49 16.86
CA ASP A 35 2.11 -5.54 17.24
C ASP A 35 2.95 -5.90 16.01
N LEU A 36 4.23 -5.50 16.04
CA LEU A 36 5.14 -5.70 14.92
C LEU A 36 5.28 -7.19 14.56
N ASP A 37 5.39 -8.07 15.54
CA ASP A 37 5.54 -9.50 15.32
C ASP A 37 4.28 -10.10 14.69
N ALA A 38 3.09 -9.66 15.14
CA ALA A 38 1.82 -10.07 14.56
C ALA A 38 1.62 -9.55 13.12
N ALA A 39 2.04 -8.32 12.84
CA ALA A 39 1.93 -7.68 11.54
C ALA A 39 2.93 -8.26 10.52
N LEU A 40 4.16 -8.59 10.92
CA LEU A 40 5.18 -9.22 10.07
C LEU A 40 4.78 -10.62 9.60
N ARG A 41 3.99 -11.36 10.40
CA ARG A 41 3.51 -12.70 10.06
C ARG A 41 2.33 -12.74 9.09
N ARG A 42 1.75 -11.59 8.74
CA ARG A 42 0.60 -11.49 7.83
C ARG A 42 1.03 -10.82 6.54
N GLU A 43 0.81 -11.52 5.44
CA GLU A 43 1.23 -11.10 4.11
C GLU A 43 0.02 -10.92 3.20
N TRP A 44 0.17 -10.02 2.23
CA TRP A 44 -0.82 -9.75 1.20
C TRP A 44 -0.17 -9.84 -0.18
N LEU A 45 -1.00 -10.14 -1.18
CA LEU A 45 -0.61 -10.24 -2.59
C LEU A 45 -1.78 -9.74 -3.45
N VAL A 46 -1.50 -8.79 -4.33
CA VAL A 46 -2.46 -8.28 -5.32
C VAL A 46 -1.82 -8.39 -6.70
N THR A 47 -2.43 -9.16 -7.60
CA THR A 47 -1.95 -9.32 -8.97
C THR A 47 -2.59 -8.28 -9.89
N ASN A 48 -1.88 -7.87 -10.94
CA ASN A 48 -2.39 -6.90 -11.92
C ASN A 48 -2.96 -7.57 -13.19
N GLY A 49 -3.03 -8.91 -13.24
CA GLY A 49 -3.51 -9.67 -14.40
C GLY A 49 -2.55 -9.71 -15.61
N LEU A 50 -1.44 -8.98 -15.58
CA LEU A 50 -0.46 -8.90 -16.68
C LEU A 50 0.83 -9.69 -16.40
N GLY A 51 0.84 -10.48 -15.31
CA GLY A 51 2.02 -11.21 -14.81
C GLY A 51 2.83 -10.45 -13.77
N GLY A 52 2.44 -9.21 -13.43
CA GLY A 52 2.99 -8.45 -12.31
C GLY A 52 2.10 -8.50 -11.06
N TYR A 53 2.66 -8.08 -9.93
CA TYR A 53 1.94 -8.02 -8.65
C TYR A 53 2.57 -7.02 -7.68
N ALA A 54 1.82 -6.70 -6.63
CA ALA A 54 2.28 -6.05 -5.42
C ALA A 54 2.14 -7.04 -4.25
N SER A 55 3.11 -7.09 -3.34
CA SER A 55 3.03 -7.91 -2.13
C SER A 55 3.89 -7.35 -1.01
N GLY A 56 3.51 -7.69 0.22
CA GLY A 56 4.20 -7.23 1.41
C GLY A 56 3.62 -7.82 2.68
N THR A 57 4.17 -7.42 3.82
CA THR A 57 3.56 -7.67 5.13
C THR A 57 2.54 -6.58 5.46
N VAL A 58 1.66 -6.82 6.43
CA VAL A 58 0.78 -5.78 6.99
C VAL A 58 1.60 -4.62 7.60
N ALA A 59 2.80 -4.92 8.10
CA ALA A 59 3.72 -3.92 8.63
C ALA A 59 4.41 -3.06 7.57
N GLY A 60 4.23 -3.33 6.26
CA GLY A 60 4.95 -2.62 5.20
C GLY A 60 6.42 -3.05 5.03
N VAL A 61 6.92 -3.95 5.88
CA VAL A 61 8.31 -4.43 5.84
C VAL A 61 8.49 -5.52 4.78
N ASN A 62 9.52 -5.38 3.95
CA ASN A 62 9.92 -6.39 2.97
C ASN A 62 10.75 -7.49 3.64
N THR A 63 10.12 -8.63 3.94
CA THR A 63 10.75 -9.81 4.56
C THR A 63 11.15 -10.90 3.55
N ARG A 64 10.75 -10.76 2.28
CA ARG A 64 11.01 -11.72 1.20
C ARG A 64 11.64 -11.04 -0.01
N ARG A 65 12.41 -11.81 -0.81
CA ARG A 65 13.15 -11.34 -2.00
C ARG A 65 12.29 -10.55 -3.00
N TYR A 66 11.01 -10.87 -3.12
CA TYR A 66 10.10 -10.24 -4.07
C TYR A 66 8.87 -9.64 -3.38
N HIS A 67 9.02 -9.09 -2.17
CA HIS A 67 8.08 -8.09 -1.66
C HIS A 67 8.37 -6.74 -2.30
N GLY A 68 7.31 -6.01 -2.62
CA GLY A 68 7.37 -4.70 -3.25
C GLY A 68 6.02 -4.27 -3.79
N LEU A 69 5.87 -2.97 -4.01
CA LEU A 69 4.66 -2.37 -4.56
C LEU A 69 4.52 -2.59 -6.07
N LEU A 70 5.62 -2.93 -6.76
CA LEU A 70 5.58 -3.40 -8.14
C LEU A 70 6.69 -4.42 -8.40
N VAL A 71 6.29 -5.68 -8.54
CA VAL A 71 7.11 -6.76 -9.07
C VAL A 71 6.59 -7.12 -10.44
N ALA A 72 7.39 -6.88 -11.47
CA ALA A 72 7.04 -7.18 -12.86
C ALA A 72 7.72 -8.48 -13.32
N ALA A 73 7.04 -9.28 -14.13
CA ALA A 73 7.66 -10.33 -14.94
C ALA A 73 8.02 -9.72 -16.30
N LEU A 74 9.31 -9.43 -16.54
CA LEU A 74 9.75 -8.82 -17.80
C LEU A 74 9.68 -9.79 -18.98
N ASN A 75 9.64 -11.09 -18.69
CA ASN A 75 9.39 -12.18 -19.63
C ASN A 75 8.52 -13.25 -18.96
N PRO A 76 7.19 -13.11 -18.95
CA PRO A 76 6.31 -13.99 -18.18
C PRO A 76 6.47 -15.49 -18.52
N PRO A 77 6.49 -16.41 -17.52
CA PRO A 77 6.33 -16.21 -16.08
C PRO A 77 7.65 -16.02 -15.30
N VAL A 78 8.77 -15.86 -16.00
CA VAL A 78 10.13 -15.74 -15.43
C VAL A 78 10.57 -14.27 -15.35
N GLU A 79 11.84 -14.05 -15.01
CA GLU A 79 12.47 -12.72 -15.01
C GLU A 79 11.70 -11.69 -14.16
N ARG A 80 11.48 -12.06 -12.89
CA ARG A 80 10.86 -11.17 -11.92
C ARG A 80 11.83 -10.07 -11.50
N THR A 81 11.38 -8.83 -11.63
CA THR A 81 12.11 -7.64 -11.23
C THR A 81 11.27 -6.82 -10.26
N VAL A 82 11.84 -6.47 -9.11
CA VAL A 82 11.23 -5.51 -8.18
C VAL A 82 11.50 -4.11 -8.73
N LEU A 83 10.49 -3.50 -9.34
CA LEU A 83 10.58 -2.16 -9.92
C LEU A 83 10.27 -1.06 -8.89
N VAL A 84 9.35 -1.35 -7.95
CA VAL A 84 9.05 -0.47 -6.82
C VAL A 84 9.12 -1.30 -5.54
N ALA A 85 10.16 -1.10 -4.75
CA ALA A 85 10.39 -1.87 -3.53
C ALA A 85 9.49 -1.45 -2.37
N GLY A 86 9.12 -0.17 -2.29
CA GLY A 86 8.32 0.37 -1.19
C GLY A 86 8.02 1.85 -1.42
N CYS A 87 7.39 2.49 -0.44
CA CYS A 87 7.10 3.92 -0.43
C CYS A 87 7.60 4.55 0.87
N LEU A 88 7.99 5.83 0.80
CA LEU A 88 8.35 6.65 1.96
C LEU A 88 7.19 7.58 2.30
N ASP A 89 6.32 7.12 3.20
CA ASP A 89 5.10 7.83 3.55
C ASP A 89 5.21 8.52 4.91
N TRP A 90 4.48 9.62 5.03
CA TRP A 90 4.38 10.40 6.25
C TRP A 90 2.94 10.83 6.47
N VAL A 91 2.51 10.84 7.72
CA VAL A 91 1.24 11.45 8.13
C VAL A 91 1.52 12.74 8.89
N THR A 92 0.77 13.78 8.56
CA THR A 92 0.76 15.02 9.34
C THR A 92 -0.50 15.03 10.19
N TYR A 93 -0.34 15.10 11.50
CA TYR A 93 -1.43 15.12 12.46
C TYR A 93 -1.12 16.13 13.56
N ASP A 94 -2.07 17.02 13.85
CA ASP A 94 -1.92 18.10 14.84
C ASP A 94 -0.66 18.99 14.65
N GLY A 95 -0.26 19.21 13.39
CA GLY A 95 0.96 19.96 13.06
C GLY A 95 2.27 19.19 13.25
N HIS A 96 2.21 17.93 13.70
CA HIS A 96 3.35 17.04 13.82
C HIS A 96 3.43 16.08 12.63
N LYS A 97 4.65 15.78 12.16
CA LYS A 97 4.91 14.87 11.05
C LYS A 97 5.44 13.54 11.57
N TYR A 98 4.77 12.44 11.24
CA TYR A 98 5.12 11.08 11.68
C TYR A 98 5.46 10.22 10.46
N PRO A 99 6.59 9.49 10.46
CA PRO A 99 6.88 8.55 9.39
C PRO A 99 5.93 7.35 9.51
N LEU A 100 5.37 6.92 8.37
CA LEU A 100 4.65 5.65 8.24
C LEU A 100 5.46 4.59 7.49
N SER A 101 6.60 4.97 6.92
CA SER A 101 7.51 4.08 6.20
C SER A 101 8.33 3.19 7.12
N THR A 102 8.68 2.00 6.65
CA THR A 102 9.40 0.97 7.41
C THR A 102 10.75 0.55 6.78
N HIS A 103 11.39 1.45 6.03
CA HIS A 103 12.68 1.25 5.36
C HIS A 103 13.80 2.07 5.99
#